data_AF-A0A3S1EE62-F1
#
_entry.id   AF-A0A3S1EE62-F1
#
_cell.length_a   1.000
_cell.length_b   1.000
_cell.length_c   1.000
_cell.angle_alpha   90.00
_cell.angle_beta   90.00
_cell.angle_gamma   90.00
#
_symmetry.space_group_name_H-M   'P 1'
#
loop_
_entity.id
_entity.type
_entity.pdbx_description
1 polymer ?
#
loop_
_entity_poly.entity_id
_entity_poly.type
_entity_poly.pdbx_seq_one_letter_code
_entity_poly.pdbx_strand_id
1 'polypeptide(L)'
;MLAAAISQVAPSYAQIVIPTNRNALVQQNELQQLQNRLQRQQYQQQQQLYRELDRPTPPRNQPDVPVYDKTCRMEAVGNTISRVCR
;
A
#
# COMPACT_ATOMS: atom_id res chain seq x y z
N MET A 1 41.52 5.87 3.86
CA MET A 1 40.38 4.95 4.06
C MET A 1 39.80 4.63 2.67
N LEU A 2 40.18 3.51 2.06
CA LEU A 2 39.62 3.09 0.77
C LEU A 2 38.26 2.41 0.99
N ALA A 3 37.22 2.89 0.31
CA ALA A 3 35.90 2.28 0.30
C ALA A 3 35.85 1.19 -0.78
N ALA A 4 35.60 -0.06 -0.38
CA ALA A 4 35.33 -1.16 -1.30
C ALA A 4 33.81 -1.28 -1.49
N ALA A 5 33.32 -0.86 -2.65
CA ALA A 5 31.94 -1.11 -3.07
C ALA A 5 31.83 -2.56 -3.58
N ILE A 6 31.36 -3.47 -2.73
CA ILE A 6 31.09 -4.86 -3.12
C ILE A 6 29.76 -4.85 -3.87
N SER A 7 29.83 -4.87 -5.21
CA SER A 7 28.66 -5.06 -6.06
C SER A 7 28.17 -6.50 -5.93
N GLN A 8 27.05 -6.67 -5.22
CA GLN A 8 26.38 -7.96 -5.07
C GLN A 8 25.60 -8.25 -6.35
N VAL A 9 26.23 -8.94 -7.31
CA VAL A 9 25.52 -9.49 -8.46
C VAL A 9 24.67 -10.65 -7.93
N ALA A 10 23.35 -10.45 -7.91
CA ALA A 10 22.43 -11.51 -7.52
C ALA A 10 22.60 -12.72 -8.45
N PRO A 11 22.69 -13.96 -7.93
CA PRO A 11 22.79 -15.13 -8.79
C PRO A 11 21.46 -15.31 -9.55
N SER A 12 21.47 -15.08 -10.86
CA SER A 12 20.38 -15.49 -11.74
C SER A 12 20.51 -17.00 -11.98
N TYR A 13 19.73 -17.79 -11.25
CA TYR A 13 19.62 -19.23 -11.50
C TYR A 13 18.77 -19.45 -12.76
N ALA A 14 19.43 -19.68 -13.89
CA ALA A 14 18.78 -20.24 -15.07
C ALA A 14 18.77 -21.77 -14.91
N GLN A 15 17.61 -22.33 -14.56
CA GLN A 15 17.42 -23.78 -14.56
C GLN A 15 17.40 -24.29 -16.00
N ILE A 16 18.51 -24.85 -16.45
CA ILE A 16 18.61 -25.56 -17.73
C ILE A 16 17.92 -26.91 -17.56
N VAL A 17 16.67 -26.98 -18.00
CA VAL A 17 15.88 -28.21 -17.95
C VAL A 17 16.21 -29.04 -19.18
N ILE A 18 17.05 -30.06 -19.01
CA ILE A 18 17.38 -31.04 -20.07
C ILE A 18 16.16 -31.98 -20.21
N PRO A 19 15.44 -31.98 -21.35
CA PRO A 19 14.18 -32.70 -21.46
C PRO A 19 14.47 -34.17 -21.74
N THR A 20 14.63 -34.98 -20.70
CA THR A 20 14.68 -36.45 -20.83
C THR A 20 13.30 -37.05 -21.07
N ASN A 21 12.21 -36.31 -20.78
CA ASN A 21 10.84 -36.69 -21.12
C ASN A 21 9.91 -35.46 -21.12
N ARG A 22 9.35 -35.07 -22.27
CA ARG A 22 8.47 -33.89 -22.38
C ARG A 22 7.21 -34.00 -21.52
N ASN A 23 6.63 -35.19 -21.38
CA ASN A 23 5.42 -35.39 -20.57
C ASN A 23 5.71 -35.20 -19.08
N ALA A 24 6.84 -35.74 -18.59
CA ALA A 24 7.27 -35.51 -17.21
C ALA A 24 7.54 -34.02 -16.94
N LEU A 25 8.06 -33.28 -17.93
CA LEU A 25 8.30 -31.85 -17.83
C LEU A 25 7.02 -31.02 -17.73
N VAL A 26 6.03 -31.34 -18.57
CA VAL A 26 4.72 -30.68 -18.56
C VAL A 26 4.03 -30.92 -17.22
N GLN A 27 4.03 -32.15 -16.72
CA GLN A 27 3.39 -32.47 -15.45
C GLN A 27 4.07 -31.79 -14.24
N GLN A 28 5.39 -31.65 -14.27
CA GLN A 28 6.14 -30.92 -13.25
C GLN A 28 5.85 -29.41 -13.31
N ASN A 29 5.72 -28.86 -14.52
CA ASN A 29 5.35 -27.47 -14.73
C ASN A 29 3.93 -27.18 -14.23
N GLU A 30 2.97 -28.05 -14.51
CA GLU A 30 1.58 -27.95 -14.03
C GLU A 30 1.51 -27.97 -12.50
N LEU A 31 2.24 -28.88 -11.85
CA LEU A 31 2.34 -28.93 -10.38
C LEU A 31 2.92 -27.63 -9.81
N GLN A 32 3.99 -27.12 -10.42
CA GLN A 32 4.60 -25.87 -9.98
C GLN A 32 3.67 -24.66 -10.22
N GLN A 33 2.91 -24.64 -11.31
CA GLN A 33 1.89 -23.62 -11.56
C GLN A 33 0.77 -23.67 -10.53
N LEU A 34 0.30 -24.87 -10.17
CA LEU A 34 -0.71 -25.06 -9.14
C LEU A 34 -0.24 -24.55 -7.78
N GLN A 35 0.98 -24.92 -7.36
CA GLN A 35 1.57 -24.43 -6.11
C GLN A 35 1.69 -22.90 -6.10
N ASN A 36 2.19 -22.31 -7.18
CA ASN A 36 2.29 -20.86 -7.32
C ASN A 36 0.91 -20.18 -7.25
N ARG A 37 -0.10 -20.75 -7.90
CA ARG A 37 -1.47 -20.20 -7.89
C ARG A 37 -2.05 -20.23 -6.48
N LEU A 38 -1.87 -21.33 -5.76
CA LEU A 38 -2.36 -21.50 -4.40
C LEU A 38 -1.65 -20.55 -3.43
N GLN A 39 -0.32 -20.42 -3.54
CA GLN A 39 0.47 -19.48 -2.73
C GLN A 39 0.03 -18.02 -2.97
N ARG A 40 -0.20 -17.62 -4.24
CA ARG A 40 -0.69 -16.28 -4.56
C ARG A 40 -2.08 -16.03 -4.00
N GLN A 41 -2.98 -17.00 -4.08
CA GLN A 41 -4.33 -16.89 -3.50
C GLN A 41 -4.29 -16.69 -1.98
N GLN A 42 -3.47 -17.46 -1.27
CA GLN A 42 -3.30 -17.30 0.17
C GLN A 42 -2.75 -15.92 0.52
N TYR A 43 -1.71 -15.47 -0.19
CA TYR A 43 -1.12 -14.15 0.04
C TYR A 43 -2.11 -13.01 -0.24
N GLN A 44 -2.91 -13.12 -1.30
CA GLN A 44 -3.93 -12.13 -1.63
C GLN A 44 -4.99 -12.00 -0.54
N GLN A 45 -5.50 -13.13 -0.02
CA GLN A 45 -6.46 -13.10 1.09
C GLN A 45 -5.85 -12.48 2.35
N GLN A 46 -4.62 -12.85 2.69
CA GLN A 46 -3.95 -12.31 3.87
C GLN A 46 -3.73 -10.78 3.76
N GLN A 47 -3.34 -10.29 2.58
CA GLN A 47 -3.21 -8.85 2.30
C GLN A 47 -4.54 -8.09 2.44
N GLN A 48 -5.65 -8.67 1.97
CA GLN A 48 -6.98 -8.05 2.13
C GLN A 48 -7.34 -7.89 3.60
N LEU A 49 -7.14 -8.96 4.38
CA LEU A 49 -7.41 -8.97 5.82
C LEU A 49 -6.57 -7.92 6.57
N TYR A 50 -5.27 -7.82 6.24
CA TYR A 50 -4.41 -6.78 6.83
C TYR A 50 -4.83 -5.37 6.44
N ARG A 51 -5.24 -5.15 5.18
CA ARG A 51 -5.75 -3.83 4.76
C ARG A 51 -7.04 -3.44 5.48
N GLU A 52 -7.92 -4.39 5.75
CA GLU A 52 -9.15 -4.14 6.50
C GLU A 52 -8.86 -3.83 7.96
N LEU A 53 -7.93 -4.58 8.57
CA LEU A 53 -7.51 -4.37 9.96
C LEU A 53 -6.82 -3.03 10.17
N ASP A 54 -5.95 -2.64 9.24
CA ASP A 54 -5.21 -1.39 9.29
C ASP A 54 -5.98 -0.21 8.69
N ARG A 55 -7.20 -0.44 8.18
CA ARG A 55 -8.01 0.64 7.62
C ARG A 55 -8.27 1.67 8.72
N PRO A 56 -7.74 2.90 8.60
CA PRO A 56 -8.02 3.93 9.58
C PRO A 56 -9.52 4.21 9.56
N THR A 57 -10.11 4.33 10.75
CA THR A 57 -11.50 4.78 10.89
C THR A 57 -11.67 6.04 10.05
N PRO A 58 -12.72 6.12 9.20
CA PRO A 58 -12.96 7.32 8.42
C PRO A 58 -12.93 8.53 9.35
N PRO A 59 -12.32 9.65 8.91
CA PRO A 59 -12.29 10.86 9.72
C PRO A 59 -13.73 11.16 10.10
N ARG A 60 -14.00 11.23 11.41
CA ARG A 60 -15.30 11.67 11.93
C ARG A 60 -15.65 12.97 11.22
N ASN A 61 -16.90 13.10 10.79
CA ASN A 61 -17.45 14.30 10.16
C ASN A 61 -16.83 15.51 10.86
N GLN A 62 -16.04 16.28 10.11
CA GLN A 62 -15.42 17.48 10.66
C GLN A 62 -16.56 18.32 11.23
N PRO A 63 -16.47 18.75 12.50
CA PRO A 63 -17.49 19.63 13.06
C PRO A 63 -17.67 20.79 12.08
N ASP A 64 -18.93 21.18 11.84
CA ASP A 64 -19.28 22.31 10.98
C ASP A 64 -18.75 23.59 11.63
N VAL A 65 -17.45 23.83 11.47
CA VAL A 65 -16.77 25.00 11.97
C VAL A 65 -16.89 26.06 10.88
N PRO A 66 -17.36 27.27 11.20
CA PRO A 66 -17.41 28.35 10.24
C PRO A 66 -16.01 28.58 9.67
N VAL A 67 -15.82 28.29 8.38
CA VAL A 67 -14.62 28.66 7.65
C VAL A 67 -14.72 30.18 7.42
N TYR A 68 -14.06 30.95 8.29
CA TYR A 68 -14.09 32.41 8.20
C TYR A 68 -13.29 32.86 6.98
N ASP A 69 -14.00 33.36 5.98
CA ASP A 69 -13.39 33.96 4.80
C ASP A 69 -12.58 35.20 5.21
N LYS A 70 -11.44 35.45 4.55
CA LYS A 70 -10.43 36.46 4.96
C LYS A 70 -10.93 37.91 4.95
N THR A 71 -12.15 38.14 4.48
CA THR A 71 -12.76 39.46 4.28
C THR A 71 -13.50 39.98 5.51
N CYS A 72 -13.80 39.13 6.50
CA CYS A 72 -14.50 39.53 7.72
C CYS A 72 -13.57 39.49 8.92
N ARG A 73 -13.62 40.53 9.76
CA ARG A 73 -12.86 40.59 11.02
C ARG A 73 -13.78 40.21 12.18
N MET A 74 -13.21 39.48 13.13
CA MET A 74 -13.86 39.21 14.41
C MET A 74 -13.55 40.39 15.33
N GLU A 75 -14.56 41.13 15.74
CA GLU A 75 -14.43 42.29 16.61
C GLU A 75 -15.22 42.05 17.91
N ALA A 76 -14.65 42.45 19.04
CA ALA A 76 -15.37 42.44 20.30
C ALA A 76 -16.32 43.64 20.33
N VAL A 77 -17.62 43.38 20.18
CA VAL A 77 -18.67 44.40 20.25
C VAL A 77 -19.28 44.32 21.65
N GLY A 78 -18.75 45.11 22.58
CA GLY A 78 -19.13 45.03 23.99
C GLY A 78 -18.62 43.73 24.63
N ASN A 79 -19.52 42.95 25.25
CA ASN A 79 -19.19 41.67 25.89
C ASN A 79 -19.32 40.45 24.95
N THR A 80 -19.68 40.65 23.68
CA THR A 80 -19.84 39.56 22.71
C THR A 80 -18.87 39.74 21.54
N ILE A 81 -18.38 38.61 21.01
CA ILE A 81 -17.55 38.61 19.80
C ILE A 81 -18.50 38.56 18.61
N SER A 82 -18.49 39.59 17.77
CA SER A 82 -19.37 39.73 16.60
C SER A 82 -18.55 39.81 15.32
N ARG A 83 -19.15 39.32 14.22
CA ARG A 83 -18.52 39.33 12.88
C ARG A 83 -18.83 40.66 12.20
N VAL A 84 -17.80 41.41 11.83
CA VAL A 84 -17.95 42.63 11.01
C VAL A 84 -17.35 42.36 9.64
N CYS A 85 -18.21 42.27 8.64
CA CYS A 85 -17.84 42.25 7.23
C CYS A 85 -18.13 43.64 6.66
N ARG A 86 -17.17 44.25 5.97
CA ARG A 86 -17.39 45.47 5.19
C ARG A 86 -17.59 45.13 3.73
#